data_AF-A0A973FMK5-F1
#
_entry.id   AF-A0A973FMK5-F1
#
_cell.length_a   1.000
_cell.length_b   1.000
_cell.length_c   1.000
_cell.angle_alpha   90.00
_cell.angle_beta   90.00
_cell.angle_gamma   90.00
#
_symmetry.space_group_name_H-M   'P 1'
#
loop_
_entity.id
_entity.type
_entity.pdbx_description
1 polymer ?
#
loop_
_entity_poly.entity_id
_entity_poly.type
_entity_poly.pdbx_seq_one_letter_code
_entity_poly.pdbx_strand_id
1 'polypeptide(L)'
;MYLEHWGLEVFPYEIVPDLKFVYNSGHYREAMTRLMYAIMRRKGAALLTGDVGCGKTTLSRALIQNLSQKEYHVGLITNPMLEPIEFIREILYQFGLDPASHSKHDLLNTLGEMMMKDFRENKTTLLVIDEAQLLSPTNFEE
;
A
#
# COMPACT_ATOMS: atom_id res chain seq x y z
N MET A 1 -23.45 16.31 22.51
CA MET A 1 -24.78 16.51 21.89
C MET A 1 -25.16 15.44 20.85
N TYR A 2 -24.51 15.29 19.68
CA TYR A 2 -24.90 14.24 18.70
C TYR A 2 -24.60 12.82 19.19
N LEU A 3 -23.35 12.55 19.59
CA LEU A 3 -22.91 11.25 20.08
C LEU A 3 -23.70 10.77 21.31
N GLU A 4 -23.83 11.64 22.31
CA GLU A 4 -24.62 11.36 23.52
C GLU A 4 -26.12 11.14 23.23
N HIS A 5 -26.70 11.88 22.28
CA HIS A 5 -28.10 11.71 21.89
C HIS A 5 -28.38 10.33 21.28
N TRP A 6 -27.42 9.81 20.51
CA TRP A 6 -27.52 8.50 19.85
C TRP A 6 -26.84 7.35 20.61
N GLY A 7 -26.23 7.64 21.78
CA GLY A 7 -25.47 6.64 22.54
C GLY A 7 -24.25 6.08 21.81
N LEU A 8 -23.63 6.88 20.94
CA LEU A 8 -22.46 6.47 20.15
C LEU A 8 -21.16 6.93 20.81
N GLU A 9 -20.11 6.13 20.72
CA GLU A 9 -18.77 6.49 21.21
C GLU A 9 -17.97 7.29 20.16
N VAL A 10 -18.29 7.13 18.88
CA VAL A 10 -17.64 7.78 17.74
C VAL A 10 -18.66 8.21 16.71
N PHE A 11 -18.30 9.18 15.86
CA PHE A 11 -19.17 9.62 14.78
C PHE A 11 -19.33 8.51 13.74
N PRO A 12 -20.57 8.17 13.34
CA PRO A 12 -20.80 7.21 12.27
C PRO A 12 -20.57 7.89 10.91
N TYR A 13 -20.28 7.09 9.88
CA TYR A 13 -20.11 7.54 8.48
C TYR A 13 -18.96 8.51 8.24
N GLU A 14 -17.88 8.40 9.03
CA GLU A 14 -16.63 9.09 8.74
C GLU A 14 -16.11 8.74 7.33
N ILE A 15 -15.53 9.74 6.66
CA ILE A 15 -15.00 9.60 5.30
C ILE A 15 -13.81 8.62 5.28
N VAL A 16 -13.01 8.65 6.33
CA VAL A 16 -11.88 7.73 6.50
C VAL A 16 -12.37 6.51 7.29
N PRO A 17 -12.33 5.30 6.70
CA PRO A 17 -12.76 4.11 7.41
C PRO A 17 -11.84 3.82 8.60
N ASP A 18 -12.40 3.75 9.81
CA ASP A 18 -11.68 3.29 11.00
C ASP A 18 -11.58 1.75 10.98
N LEU A 19 -10.34 1.27 10.98
CA LEU A 19 -10.02 -0.15 10.87
C LEU A 19 -10.49 -0.97 12.08
N LYS A 20 -10.86 -0.33 13.20
CA LYS A 20 -11.51 -0.98 14.35
C LYS A 20 -12.89 -1.54 14.03
N PHE A 21 -13.57 -0.99 13.03
CA PHE A 21 -14.92 -1.39 12.64
C PHE A 21 -14.94 -2.30 11.39
N VAL A 22 -13.79 -2.86 10.99
CA VAL A 22 -13.73 -3.77 9.85
C VAL A 22 -14.56 -5.02 10.11
N TYR A 23 -15.56 -5.25 9.27
CA TYR A 23 -16.35 -6.47 9.30
C TYR A 23 -15.55 -7.63 8.72
N ASN A 24 -15.15 -8.55 9.59
CA ASN A 24 -14.32 -9.71 9.25
C ASN A 24 -15.13 -10.82 8.55
N SER A 25 -15.65 -10.51 7.36
CA SER A 25 -16.36 -11.44 6.50
C SER A 25 -15.46 -12.60 6.06
N GLY A 26 -16.05 -13.72 5.62
CA GLY A 26 -15.29 -14.84 5.08
C GLY A 26 -14.37 -14.43 3.92
N HIS A 27 -14.88 -13.61 3.01
CA HIS A 27 -14.11 -13.07 1.88
C HIS A 27 -12.98 -12.15 2.33
N TYR A 28 -13.21 -11.28 3.31
CA TYR A 28 -12.17 -10.42 3.88
C TYR A 28 -11.02 -11.25 4.44
N ARG A 29 -11.34 -12.27 5.25
CA ARG A 29 -10.35 -13.14 5.87
C ARG A 29 -9.56 -13.91 4.84
N GLU A 30 -10.23 -14.46 3.84
CA GLU A 30 -9.60 -15.19 2.75
C GLU A 30 -8.64 -14.30 1.96
N ALA A 31 -9.07 -13.10 1.55
CA ALA A 31 -8.24 -12.15 0.84
C ALA A 31 -7.02 -11.73 1.67
N MET A 32 -7.21 -11.41 2.96
CA MET A 32 -6.13 -11.08 3.88
C MET A 32 -5.12 -12.22 4.02
N THR A 33 -5.59 -13.46 4.21
CA THR A 33 -4.71 -14.65 4.30
C THR A 33 -3.91 -14.87 3.02
N ARG A 34 -4.55 -14.74 1.85
CA ARG A 34 -3.88 -14.90 0.55
C ARG A 34 -2.81 -13.83 0.31
N LEU A 35 -3.10 -12.57 0.63
CA LEU A 35 -2.14 -11.47 0.51
C LEU A 35 -0.96 -11.64 1.47
N MET A 36 -1.24 -11.98 2.74
CA MET A 36 -0.19 -12.23 3.74
C MET A 36 0.71 -13.39 3.30
N TYR A 37 0.13 -14.47 2.79
CA TYR A 37 0.88 -15.59 2.25
C TYR A 37 1.78 -15.19 1.07
N ALA A 38 1.26 -14.39 0.13
CA ALA A 38 2.03 -13.90 -1.01
C ALA A 38 3.24 -13.04 -0.58
N ILE A 39 3.04 -12.17 0.42
CA ILE A 39 4.08 -11.33 1.02
C ILE A 39 5.14 -12.19 1.73
N MET A 40 4.72 -13.09 2.63
CA MET A 40 5.62 -13.95 3.40
C MET A 40 6.44 -14.89 2.50
N ARG A 41 5.87 -15.34 1.39
CA ARG A 41 6.55 -16.21 0.42
C ARG A 41 7.29 -15.45 -0.68
N ARG A 42 7.31 -14.11 -0.63
CA ARG A 42 7.96 -13.24 -1.63
C ARG A 42 7.61 -13.64 -3.07
N LYS A 43 6.31 -13.81 -3.35
CA LYS A 43 5.79 -14.29 -4.66
C LYS A 43 5.96 -13.28 -5.81
N GLY A 44 6.63 -12.15 -5.59
CA GLY A 44 6.85 -11.10 -6.58
C GLY A 44 5.71 -10.08 -6.59
N ALA A 45 4.50 -10.49 -6.97
CA ALA A 45 3.32 -9.63 -7.02
C ALA A 45 2.05 -10.36 -6.57
N ALA A 46 1.07 -9.59 -6.10
CA ALA A 46 -0.28 -10.06 -5.81
C ALA A 46 -1.28 -8.98 -6.22
N LEU A 47 -2.44 -9.39 -6.72
CA LEU A 47 -3.51 -8.50 -7.15
C LEU A 47 -4.76 -8.76 -6.31
N LEU A 48 -5.28 -7.70 -5.68
CA LEU A 48 -6.57 -7.73 -5.00
C LEU A 48 -7.64 -7.16 -5.93
N THR A 49 -8.58 -8.00 -6.36
CA THR A 49 -9.70 -7.60 -7.22
C THR A 49 -11.02 -7.64 -6.46
N GLY A 50 -12.01 -6.91 -6.97
CA GLY A 50 -13.36 -6.84 -6.41
C GLY A 50 -14.08 -5.59 -6.89
N ASP A 51 -15.39 -5.55 -6.73
CA ASP A 51 -16.20 -4.43 -7.20
C ASP A 51 -15.97 -3.14 -6.38
N VAL A 52 -16.48 -2.03 -6.91
CA VAL A 52 -16.47 -0.74 -6.21
C VAL A 52 -17.24 -0.88 -4.89
N GLY A 53 -16.66 -0.37 -3.79
CA GLY A 53 -17.28 -0.45 -2.47
C GLY A 53 -17.06 -1.76 -1.72
N CYS A 54 -16.36 -2.76 -2.28
CA CYS A 54 -16.06 -4.03 -1.57
C CYS A 54 -14.97 -3.92 -0.48
N GLY A 55 -14.50 -2.71 -0.16
CA GLY A 55 -13.52 -2.49 0.92
C GLY A 55 -12.07 -2.82 0.56
N LYS A 56 -11.69 -2.81 -0.73
CA LYS A 56 -10.30 -3.09 -1.19
C LYS A 56 -9.28 -2.16 -0.53
N THR A 57 -9.50 -0.85 -0.58
CA THR A 57 -8.68 0.18 0.08
C THR A 57 -8.61 -0.01 1.60
N THR A 58 -9.74 -0.38 2.22
CA THR A 58 -9.77 -0.66 3.66
C THR A 58 -8.92 -1.89 3.99
N LEU A 59 -9.00 -2.93 3.16
CA LEU A 59 -8.22 -4.16 3.33
C LEU A 59 -6.73 -3.93 3.10
N SER A 60 -6.33 -3.15 2.09
CA SER A 60 -4.91 -2.80 1.87
C SER A 60 -4.32 -2.02 3.04
N ARG A 61 -5.06 -1.04 3.59
CA ARG A 61 -4.64 -0.32 4.81
C ARG A 61 -4.57 -1.23 6.03
N ALA A 62 -5.56 -2.11 6.21
CA ALA A 62 -5.54 -3.10 7.28
C ALA A 62 -4.32 -4.02 7.18
N LEU A 63 -3.99 -4.49 5.96
CA LEU A 63 -2.83 -5.33 5.71
C LEU A 63 -1.56 -4.64 6.18
N ILE A 64 -1.35 -3.37 5.79
CA ILE A 64 -0.18 -2.59 6.17
C ILE A 64 -0.06 -2.45 7.70
N GLN A 65 -1.18 -2.20 8.39
CA GLN A 65 -1.18 -2.10 9.86
C GLN A 65 -0.82 -3.41 10.57
N ASN A 66 -1.07 -4.57 9.93
CA ASN A 66 -0.71 -5.87 10.47
C ASN A 66 0.75 -6.25 10.20
N LEU A 67 1.47 -5.51 9.36
CA LEU A 67 2.88 -5.79 9.04
C LEU A 67 3.81 -5.16 10.09
N SER A 68 4.76 -5.96 10.56
CA SER A 68 5.80 -5.51 11.47
C SER A 68 6.77 -4.56 10.76
N GLN A 69 6.89 -3.32 11.23
CA GLN A 69 7.87 -2.34 10.72
C GLN A 69 9.33 -2.81 10.87
N LYS A 70 9.60 -3.82 11.71
CA LYS A 70 10.92 -4.43 11.83
C LYS A 70 11.26 -5.34 10.66
N GLU A 71 10.25 -5.98 10.06
CA GLU A 71 10.40 -6.99 9.02
C GLU A 71 10.03 -6.46 7.63
N TYR A 72 9.23 -5.39 7.57
CA TYR A 72 8.69 -4.83 6.35
C TYR A 72 8.96 -3.33 6.25
N HIS A 73 9.49 -2.91 5.12
CA HIS A 73 9.55 -1.51 4.72
C HIS A 73 8.47 -1.30 3.67
N VAL A 74 7.44 -0.51 3.99
CA VAL A 74 6.21 -0.46 3.21
C VAL A 74 5.98 0.94 2.65
N GLY A 75 5.79 1.03 1.34
CA GLY A 75 5.33 2.24 0.64
C GLY A 75 3.89 2.07 0.15
N LEU A 76 3.09 3.13 0.19
CA LEU A 76 1.69 3.11 -0.28
C LEU A 76 1.45 4.20 -1.31
N ILE A 77 1.15 3.81 -2.55
CA ILE A 77 0.73 4.72 -3.61
C ILE A 77 -0.79 4.73 -3.65
N THR A 78 -1.42 5.87 -3.33
CA THR A 78 -2.89 6.02 -3.40
C THR A 78 -3.37 6.61 -4.71
N ASN A 79 -2.49 7.33 -5.42
CA ASN A 79 -2.77 7.89 -6.73
C ASN A 79 -1.67 7.47 -7.71
N PRO A 80 -1.85 6.39 -8.49
CA PRO A 80 -0.85 5.92 -9.43
C PRO A 80 -0.86 6.65 -10.78
N MET A 81 -1.76 7.63 -10.99
CA MET A 81 -1.86 8.40 -12.23
C MET A 81 -0.76 9.47 -12.29
N LEU A 82 0.47 9.03 -12.52
CA LEU A 82 1.69 9.83 -12.59
C LEU A 82 2.50 9.45 -13.83
N GLU A 83 3.24 10.41 -14.39
CA GLU A 83 4.19 10.10 -15.46
C GLU A 83 5.32 9.18 -14.95
N PRO A 84 6.00 8.39 -15.80
CA PRO A 84 6.95 7.38 -15.36
C PRO A 84 8.03 7.87 -14.38
N ILE A 85 8.61 9.05 -14.62
CA ILE A 85 9.60 9.64 -13.72
C ILE A 85 8.96 10.05 -12.38
N GLU A 86 7.79 10.68 -12.42
CA GLU A 86 7.06 11.10 -11.22
C GLU A 86 6.62 9.91 -10.38
N PHE A 87 6.24 8.80 -11.03
CA PHE A 87 5.89 7.56 -10.35
C PHE A 87 7.06 6.97 -9.58
N ILE A 88 8.27 6.93 -10.16
CA ILE A 88 9.46 6.46 -9.44
C ILE A 88 9.81 7.40 -8.27
N ARG A 89 9.67 8.72 -8.48
CA ARG A 89 9.86 9.71 -7.40
C ARG A 89 8.87 9.50 -6.26
N GLU A 90 7.60 9.26 -6.59
CA GLU A 90 6.55 8.98 -5.60
C GLU A 90 6.85 7.68 -4.84
N ILE A 91 7.32 6.63 -5.51
CA ILE A 91 7.76 5.39 -4.84
C ILE A 91 8.87 5.70 -3.82
N LEU A 92 9.91 6.43 -4.22
CA LEU A 92 11.00 6.81 -3.31
C LEU A 92 10.50 7.63 -2.13
N TYR A 93 9.59 8.58 -2.39
CA TYR A 93 8.97 9.39 -1.36
C TYR A 93 8.17 8.56 -0.34
N GLN A 94 7.38 7.59 -0.80
CA GLN A 94 6.63 6.68 0.06
C GLN A 94 7.52 5.76 0.91
N PHE A 95 8.76 5.52 0.48
CA PHE A 95 9.80 4.84 1.26
C PHE A 95 10.65 5.81 2.12
N GLY A 96 10.24 7.07 2.24
CA GLY A 96 10.88 8.07 3.10
C GLY A 96 12.20 8.63 2.55
N LEU A 97 12.45 8.52 1.24
CA LEU A 97 13.60 9.14 0.58
C LEU A 97 13.20 10.45 -0.09
N ASP A 98 14.17 11.36 -0.22
CA ASP A 98 14.02 12.60 -0.98
C ASP A 98 14.56 12.42 -2.41
N PRO A 99 13.70 12.32 -3.44
CA PRO A 99 14.13 12.10 -4.81
C PRO A 99 14.61 13.42 -5.45
N ALA A 100 15.85 13.81 -5.16
CA ALA A 100 16.43 15.04 -5.68
C ALA A 100 16.74 15.02 -7.19
N SER A 101 16.97 13.84 -7.79
CA SER A 101 17.33 13.73 -9.21
C SER A 101 16.09 13.77 -10.13
N HIS A 102 16.29 14.30 -11.34
CA HIS A 102 15.32 14.22 -12.44
C HIS A 102 15.69 13.15 -13.48
N SER A 103 16.85 12.51 -13.32
CA SER A 103 17.29 11.42 -14.18
C SER A 103 16.63 10.11 -13.76
N LYS A 104 15.91 9.46 -14.69
CA LYS A 104 15.31 8.13 -14.47
C LYS A 104 16.35 7.12 -13.97
N HIS A 105 17.54 7.14 -14.55
CA HIS A 105 18.63 6.24 -14.18
C HIS A 105 19.05 6.41 -12.72
N ASP A 106 19.20 7.66 -12.25
CA ASP A 106 19.64 7.93 -10.88
C ASP A 106 18.55 7.57 -9.87
N LEU A 107 17.28 7.81 -10.22
CA LEU A 107 16.13 7.43 -9.41
C LEU A 107 16.03 5.90 -9.25
N LEU A 108 16.19 5.15 -10.35
CA LEU A 108 16.21 3.69 -10.32
C LEU A 108 17.41 3.14 -9.53
N ASN A 109 18.58 3.76 -9.66
CA ASN A 109 19.75 3.39 -8.84
C ASN A 109 19.48 3.62 -7.36
N THR A 110 18.90 4.77 -6.99
CA THR A 110 18.53 5.08 -5.60
C THR A 110 17.53 4.06 -5.06
N LEU A 111 16.53 3.69 -5.87
CA LEU A 111 15.55 2.67 -5.51
C LEU A 111 16.22 1.31 -5.28
N GLY A 112 17.12 0.90 -6.18
CA GLY A 112 17.88 -0.34 -6.07
C GLY A 112 18.79 -0.37 -4.84
N GLU A 113 19.46 0.74 -4.52
CA GLU A 113 20.29 0.88 -3.32
C GLU A 113 19.49 0.74 -2.04
N MET A 114 18.30 1.34 -1.98
CA MET A 114 17.38 1.19 -0.86
C MET A 114 16.91 -0.26 -0.72
N MET A 115 16.49 -0.91 -1.81
CA MET A 115 16.08 -2.32 -1.76
C MET A 115 17.23 -3.24 -1.31
N MET A 116 18.46 -2.98 -1.75
CA MET A 116 19.65 -3.72 -1.29
C MET A 116 19.92 -3.47 0.20
N LYS A 117 19.72 -2.24 0.69
CA LYS A 117 19.84 -1.93 2.11
C LYS A 117 18.81 -2.70 2.94
N ASP A 118 17.54 -2.67 2.54
CA ASP A 118 16.48 -3.44 3.20
C ASP A 118 16.81 -4.93 3.24
N PHE A 119 17.25 -5.49 2.11
CA PHE A 119 17.67 -6.89 2.03
C PHE A 119 18.78 -7.24 3.03
N ARG A 120 19.81 -6.39 3.14
CA ARG A 120 20.91 -6.59 4.13
C ARG A 120 20.44 -6.49 5.57
N GLU A 121 19.38 -5.72 5.84
CA GLU A 121 18.76 -5.59 7.16
C GLU A 121 17.71 -6.70 7.45
N ASN A 122 17.59 -7.71 6.59
CA ASN A 122 16.53 -8.73 6.63
C ASN A 122 15.10 -8.14 6.59
N LYS A 123 14.94 -6.96 6.00
CA LYS A 123 13.64 -6.35 5.73
C LYS A 123 13.15 -6.73 4.34
N THR A 124 11.84 -6.84 4.22
CA THR A 124 11.15 -7.04 2.94
C THR A 124 10.57 -5.70 2.50
N THR A 125 11.06 -5.16 1.38
CA THR A 125 10.48 -4.00 0.72
C THR A 125 9.14 -4.40 0.10
N LEU A 126 8.06 -3.68 0.45
CA LEU A 126 6.71 -3.92 -0.05
C LEU A 126 6.13 -2.62 -0.59
N LEU A 127 5.79 -2.61 -1.87
CA LEU A 127 5.03 -1.52 -2.49
C LEU A 127 3.56 -1.94 -2.59
N VAL A 128 2.67 -1.16 -1.99
CA VAL A 128 1.23 -1.30 -2.15
C VAL A 128 0.74 -0.18 -3.07
N ILE A 129 0.03 -0.55 -4.13
CA ILE A 129 -0.58 0.41 -5.06
C ILE A 129 -2.08 0.26 -4.94
N ASP A 130 -2.74 1.30 -4.46
CA ASP A 130 -4.19 1.42 -4.49
C ASP A 130 -4.65 1.95 -5.85
N GLU A 131 -5.88 1.64 -6.24
CA GLU A 131 -6.45 1.99 -7.55
C GLU A 131 -5.52 1.62 -8.72
N ALA A 132 -4.84 0.46 -8.63
CA ALA A 132 -3.82 0.02 -9.58
C ALA A 132 -4.31 -0.06 -11.05
N GLN A 133 -5.62 -0.14 -11.28
CA GLN A 133 -6.20 -0.03 -12.63
C GLN A 133 -6.00 1.34 -13.30
N LEU A 134 -5.59 2.37 -12.55
CA LEU A 134 -5.27 3.70 -13.05
C LEU A 134 -3.79 3.85 -13.47
N LEU A 135 -2.96 2.83 -13.27
CA LEU A 135 -1.60 2.82 -13.81
C LEU A 135 -1.64 2.91 -15.33
N SER A 136 -0.82 3.80 -15.91
CA SER A 136 -0.68 3.82 -17.37
C SER A 136 0.13 2.61 -17.83
N PRO A 137 -0.13 2.07 -19.04
CA PRO A 137 0.68 0.99 -19.61
C PRO A 137 2.18 1.35 -19.65
N THR A 138 2.50 2.62 -19.94
CA THR A 138 3.86 3.14 -20.00
C THR A 138 4.59 3.04 -18.66
N ASN A 139 3.89 3.21 -17.53
CA ASN A 139 4.49 3.02 -16.20
C ASN A 139 4.83 1.55 -15.89
N PHE A 140 4.19 0.60 -16.56
CA PHE A 140 4.40 -0.84 -16.33
C PHE A 140 5.47 -1.43 -17.25
N GLU A 141 5.61 -0.91 -18.46
CA GLU A 141 6.54 -1.42 -19.48
C GLU A 141 7.93 -0.79 -19.42
N GLU A 142 8.06 0.46 -18.93
CA GLU A 142 9.33 1.20 -18.87
C GLU A 142 10.00 1.25 -17.49
#